data_AF-A0A656K0J9-F1
#
_entry.id   AF-A0A656K0J9-F1
#
_cell.length_a   1.000
_cell.length_b   1.000
_cell.length_c   1.000
_cell.angle_alpha   90.00
_cell.angle_beta   90.00
_cell.angle_gamma   90.00
#
_symmetry.space_group_name_H-M   'P 1'
#
loop_
_entity.id
_entity.type
_entity.pdbx_description
1 polymer ?
#
loop_
_entity_poly.entity_id
_entity_poly.type
_entity_poly.pdbx_seq_one_letter_code
_entity_poly.pdbx_strand_id
1 'polypeptide(L)'
;WVFAELVETTPPTIRYFAEPPGEWPDPLKLRAKNHFKNLDLARRFGIEAAAELSGMIEVLDDLETCEDRKDHLKRFASSERKNRANHWKAPMYEALSESQWFQSGGYKSYI
;
A
#
# COMPACT_ATOMS: atom_id res chain seq x y z
N TRP A 1 6.84 -4.40 9.62
CA TRP A 1 5.68 -4.73 10.48
C TRP A 1 4.43 -3.94 10.10
N VAL A 2 4.54 -2.84 9.35
CA VAL A 2 3.37 -2.18 8.71
C VAL A 2 3.10 -2.87 7.37
N PHE A 3 1.85 -3.22 7.14
CA PHE A 3 1.35 -3.81 5.90
C PHE A 3 0.09 -3.09 5.44
N ALA A 4 -0.31 -3.34 4.20
CA ALA A 4 -1.51 -2.79 3.61
C ALA A 4 -2.20 -3.82 2.73
N GLU A 5 -3.49 -3.62 2.53
CA GLU A 5 -4.30 -4.36 1.58
C GLU A 5 -5.14 -3.38 0.76
N LEU A 6 -5.39 -3.76 -0.48
CA LEU A 6 -6.32 -3.04 -1.33
C LEU A 6 -7.74 -3.53 -1.04
N VAL A 7 -8.62 -2.58 -0.75
CA VAL A 7 -10.06 -2.80 -0.72
C VAL A 7 -10.60 -2.35 -2.07
N GLU A 8 -11.01 -3.31 -2.90
CA GLU A 8 -11.54 -3.11 -4.26
C GLU A 8 -12.90 -2.40 -4.22
N THR A 9 -12.83 -1.08 -4.07
CA THR A 9 -13.95 -0.16 -3.95
C THR A 9 -13.81 0.93 -4.99
N THR A 10 -14.85 1.74 -5.17
CA THR A 10 -14.84 2.89 -6.06
C THR A 10 -15.08 4.14 -5.22
N PRO A 11 -14.04 4.96 -4.93
CA PRO A 11 -12.64 4.84 -5.36
C PRO A 11 -11.86 3.73 -4.61
N PRO A 12 -10.75 3.20 -5.17
CA PRO A 12 -9.94 2.18 -4.50
C PRO A 12 -9.37 2.68 -3.18
N THR A 13 -9.53 1.86 -2.14
CA THR A 13 -9.17 2.24 -0.77
C THR A 13 -8.05 1.35 -0.26
N ILE A 14 -7.01 1.95 0.31
CA ILE A 14 -5.91 1.22 0.94
C ILE A 14 -6.16 1.16 2.44
N ARG A 15 -6.19 -0.06 2.99
CA ARG A 15 -6.31 -0.29 4.44
C ARG A 15 -4.97 -0.73 4.99
N TYR A 16 -4.51 -0.05 6.03
CA TYR A 16 -3.25 -0.35 6.70
C TYR A 16 -3.46 -1.10 8.00
N PHE A 17 -2.54 -2.02 8.30
CA PHE A 17 -2.54 -2.77 9.55
C PHE A 17 -1.11 -3.06 10.03
N ALA A 18 -1.00 -3.40 11.32
CA ALA A 18 0.25 -3.79 11.95
C ALA A 18 0.30 -5.31 12.13
N GLU A 19 1.27 -5.93 11.48
CA GLU A 19 1.59 -7.35 11.62
C GLU A 19 3.07 -7.49 12.03
N PRO A 20 3.38 -7.44 13.33
CA PRO A 20 4.72 -7.68 13.81
C PRO A 20 5.17 -9.13 13.55
N PRO A 21 6.46 -9.37 13.26
CA PRO A 21 6.99 -10.72 13.05
C PRO A 21 6.64 -11.70 14.18
N GLY A 22 6.31 -12.94 13.80
CA GLY A 22 5.94 -14.00 14.75
C GLY A 22 7.03 -14.34 15.76
N GLU A 23 8.30 -14.18 15.37
CA GLU A 23 9.49 -14.41 16.21
C GLU A 23 9.71 -13.34 17.29
N TRP A 24 9.04 -12.18 17.21
CA TRP A 24 9.21 -11.14 18.22
C TRP A 24 8.59 -11.57 19.57
N PRO A 25 9.25 -11.26 20.70
CA PRO A 25 8.64 -11.38 22.03
C PRO A 25 7.32 -10.62 22.13
N ASP A 26 6.36 -11.16 22.89
CA ASP A 26 5.02 -10.57 23.04
C ASP A 26 5.02 -9.09 23.46
N PRO A 27 5.90 -8.63 24.39
CA PRO A 27 5.98 -7.22 24.71
C PRO A 27 6.34 -6.32 23.52
N LEU A 28 7.19 -6.79 22.58
CA LEU A 28 7.56 -6.04 21.38
C LEU A 28 6.43 -6.03 20.34
N LYS A 29 5.74 -7.16 20.17
CA LYS A 29 4.54 -7.22 19.31
C LYS A 29 3.48 -6.24 19.81
N LEU A 30 3.21 -6.23 21.12
CA LEU A 30 2.25 -5.34 21.75
C LEU A 30 2.66 -3.88 21.58
N ARG A 31 3.95 -3.56 21.78
CA ARG A 31 4.48 -2.21 21.57
C ARG A 31 4.26 -1.72 20.14
N ALA A 32 4.54 -2.54 19.13
CA ALA A 32 4.34 -2.16 17.72
C ALA A 32 2.85 -1.94 17.39
N LYS A 33 1.96 -2.83 17.84
CA LYS A 33 0.51 -2.68 17.67
C LYS A 33 -0.02 -1.42 18.36
N ASN A 34 0.41 -1.17 19.60
CA ASN A 34 0.04 0.03 20.35
C ASN A 34 0.57 1.30 19.68
N HIS A 35 1.82 1.29 19.19
CA HIS A 35 2.38 2.42 18.46
C HIS A 35 1.56 2.75 17.20
N PHE A 36 1.20 1.73 16.42
CA PHE A 36 0.36 1.89 15.23
C PHE A 36 -1.01 2.49 15.56
N LYS A 37 -1.66 1.96 16.61
CA LYS A 37 -2.97 2.42 17.06
C LYS A 37 -2.93 3.83 17.65
N ASN A 38 -2.02 4.08 18.60
CA ASN A 38 -1.96 5.34 19.35
C ASN A 38 -1.57 6.53 18.47
N LEU A 39 -0.80 6.30 17.41
CA LEU A 39 -0.46 7.33 16.42
C LEU A 39 -1.48 7.43 15.28
N ASP A 40 -2.53 6.61 15.29
CA ASP A 40 -3.57 6.59 14.25
C ASP A 40 -2.95 6.43 12.84
N LEU A 41 -1.97 5.52 12.75
CA LEU A 41 -1.19 5.35 11.51
C LEU A 41 -2.06 4.84 10.37
N ALA A 42 -3.08 4.02 10.66
CA ALA A 42 -3.99 3.51 9.63
C ALA A 42 -4.65 4.65 8.83
N ARG A 43 -5.23 5.63 9.53
CA ARG A 43 -5.90 6.76 8.89
C ARG A 43 -4.90 7.69 8.19
N ARG A 44 -3.79 8.02 8.87
CA ARG A 44 -2.76 8.93 8.29
C ARG A 44 -2.17 8.36 7.02
N PHE A 45 -1.77 7.09 7.05
CA PHE A 45 -1.23 6.41 5.88
C PHE A 45 -2.28 6.23 4.79
N GLY A 46 -3.55 6.01 5.13
CA GLY A 46 -4.65 6.00 4.16
C GLY A 46 -4.79 7.32 3.39
N ILE A 47 -4.64 8.46 4.07
CA ILE A 47 -4.68 9.79 3.42
C ILE A 47 -3.50 9.97 2.46
N GLU A 48 -2.28 9.65 2.91
CA GLU A 48 -1.08 9.73 2.06
C GLU A 48 -1.19 8.80 0.84
N ALA A 49 -1.70 7.58 1.04
CA ALA A 49 -1.93 6.61 -0.02
C ALA A 49 -2.94 7.10 -1.05
N ALA A 50 -4.04 7.72 -0.62
CA ALA A 50 -5.04 8.29 -1.51
C ALA A 50 -4.46 9.44 -2.37
N ALA A 51 -3.64 10.30 -1.77
CA ALA A 51 -2.95 11.37 -2.49
C ALA A 51 -1.97 10.83 -3.54
N GLU A 52 -1.17 9.83 -3.18
CA GLU A 52 -0.24 9.16 -4.11
C GLU A 52 -0.98 8.43 -5.24
N LEU A 53 -2.06 7.70 -4.91
CA LEU A 53 -2.90 7.01 -5.89
C LEU A 53 -3.49 7.99 -6.91
N SER A 54 -3.95 9.15 -6.44
CA SER A 54 -4.48 10.20 -7.31
C SER A 54 -3.39 10.74 -8.25
N GLY A 55 -2.17 10.92 -7.74
CA GLY A 55 -1.03 11.41 -8.54
C GLY A 55 -0.46 10.41 -9.54
N MET A 56 -0.79 9.12 -9.43
CA MET A 56 -0.26 8.08 -10.32
C MET A 56 -1.25 7.60 -11.39
N ILE A 57 -2.47 8.13 -11.44
CA ILE A 57 -3.50 7.70 -12.41
C ILE A 57 -3.00 7.82 -13.85
N GLU A 58 -2.41 8.97 -14.21
CA GLU A 58 -1.90 9.23 -15.57
C GLU A 58 -0.78 8.24 -15.92
N VAL A 59 0.18 8.06 -15.01
CA VAL A 59 1.28 7.08 -15.18
C VAL A 59 0.74 5.68 -15.38
N LEU A 60 -0.29 5.29 -14.63
CA LEU A 60 -0.92 3.98 -14.80
C LEU A 60 -1.67 3.89 -16.13
N ASP A 61 -2.33 4.95 -16.59
CA ASP A 61 -3.06 4.94 -17.86
C ASP A 61 -2.14 4.85 -19.09
N ASP A 62 -0.95 5.44 -19.02
CA ASP A 62 0.10 5.34 -20.04
C ASP A 62 0.67 3.92 -20.20
N LEU A 63 0.51 3.05 -19.20
CA LEU A 63 0.95 1.65 -19.27
C LEU A 63 -0.09 0.79 -20.00
N GLU A 64 0.29 0.23 -21.14
CA GLU A 64 -0.64 -0.45 -22.06
C GLU A 64 -1.22 -1.74 -21.48
N THR A 65 -0.41 -2.54 -20.77
CA THR A 65 -0.83 -3.87 -20.30
C THR A 65 -0.95 -3.97 -18.78
N CYS A 66 -1.73 -4.96 -18.31
CA CYS A 66 -1.80 -5.30 -16.89
C CYS A 66 -0.43 -5.69 -16.33
N GLU A 67 0.41 -6.37 -17.13
CA GLU A 67 1.74 -6.78 -16.69
C GLU A 67 2.68 -5.58 -16.55
N ASP A 68 2.61 -4.59 -17.45
CA ASP A 68 3.42 -3.36 -17.33
C ASP A 68 3.09 -2.60 -16.05
N ARG A 69 1.79 -2.50 -15.71
CA ARG A 69 1.31 -1.87 -14.47
C ARG A 69 1.79 -2.63 -13.24
N LYS A 70 1.66 -3.95 -13.26
CA LYS A 70 2.15 -4.82 -12.19
C LYS A 70 3.65 -4.67 -11.99
N ASP A 71 4.44 -4.73 -13.05
CA ASP A 71 5.90 -4.57 -13.00
C ASP A 71 6.31 -3.19 -12.51
N HIS A 72 5.64 -2.15 -12.98
CA HIS A 72 5.85 -0.78 -12.49
C HIS A 72 5.62 -0.69 -10.98
N LEU A 73 4.47 -1.20 -10.49
CA LEU A 73 4.14 -1.21 -9.06
C LEU A 73 5.16 -2.03 -8.25
N LYS A 74 5.59 -3.21 -8.73
CA LYS A 74 6.60 -4.05 -8.05
C LYS A 74 7.96 -3.38 -7.95
N ARG A 75 8.37 -2.62 -8.97
CA ARG A 75 9.62 -1.85 -8.96
C ARG A 75 9.57 -0.75 -7.90
N PHE A 76 8.46 -0.01 -7.82
CA PHE A 76 8.25 1.02 -6.80
C PHE A 76 8.21 0.43 -5.38
N ALA A 77 7.45 -0.64 -5.17
CA ALA A 77 7.43 -1.40 -3.91
C ALA A 77 8.84 -1.77 -3.46
N SER A 78 9.64 -2.37 -4.37
CA SER A 78 11.01 -2.80 -4.08
C SER A 78 11.95 -1.64 -3.74
N SER A 79 11.81 -0.51 -4.44
CA SER A 79 12.59 0.71 -4.16
C SER A 79 12.26 1.29 -2.78
N GLU A 80 10.97 1.44 -2.49
CA GLU A 80 10.49 1.99 -1.22
C GLU A 80 10.86 1.09 -0.03
N ARG A 81 10.80 -0.23 -0.20
CA ARG A 81 11.11 -1.20 0.86
C ARG A 81 12.60 -1.17 1.23
N LYS A 82 13.50 -0.93 0.26
CA LYS A 82 14.94 -0.76 0.49
C LYS A 82 15.25 0.51 1.29
N ASN A 83 14.49 1.58 1.05
CA ASN A 83 14.72 2.87 1.70
C ASN A 83 14.08 2.96 3.09
N ARG A 84 12.87 2.42 3.26
CA ARG A 84 12.06 2.59 4.49
C ARG A 84 11.22 1.35 4.82
N ALA A 85 11.70 0.54 5.77
CA ALA A 85 11.05 -0.73 6.11
C ALA A 85 9.64 -0.62 6.72
N ASN A 86 9.36 0.42 7.52
CA ASN A 86 8.08 0.62 8.22
C ASN A 86 7.36 1.91 7.77
N HIS A 87 7.36 2.15 6.46
CA HIS A 87 6.67 3.27 5.82
C HIS A 87 5.43 2.79 5.06
N TRP A 88 4.49 3.69 4.79
CA TRP A 88 3.20 3.37 4.16
C TRP A 88 3.30 3.02 2.66
N LYS A 89 4.31 3.55 2.00
CA LYS A 89 4.41 3.58 0.54
C LYS A 89 4.72 2.22 -0.08
N ALA A 90 5.69 1.47 0.46
CA ALA A 90 5.99 0.12 -0.01
C ALA A 90 4.78 -0.84 0.12
N PRO A 91 4.14 -0.99 1.31
CA PRO A 91 2.94 -1.82 1.45
C PRO A 91 1.81 -1.45 0.50
N MET A 92 1.64 -0.15 0.20
CA MET A 92 0.65 0.30 -0.79
C MET A 92 0.92 -0.32 -2.15
N TYR A 93 2.12 -0.10 -2.71
CA TYR A 93 2.47 -0.61 -4.04
C TYR A 93 2.46 -2.12 -4.11
N GLU A 94 2.87 -2.82 -3.04
CA GLU A 94 2.76 -4.27 -2.94
C GLU A 94 1.30 -4.71 -3.08
N ALA A 95 0.38 -4.15 -2.28
CA ALA A 95 -1.04 -4.47 -2.33
C ALA A 95 -1.67 -4.21 -3.71
N LEU A 96 -1.29 -3.10 -4.37
CA LEU A 96 -1.75 -2.78 -5.72
C LEU A 96 -1.20 -3.77 -6.77
N SER A 97 0.06 -4.17 -6.62
CA SER A 97 0.74 -5.09 -7.54
C SER A 97 0.25 -6.54 -7.48
N GLU A 98 -0.51 -6.88 -6.45
CA GLU A 98 -1.11 -8.21 -6.28
C GLU A 98 -2.61 -8.24 -6.65
N SER A 99 -3.24 -7.09 -6.93
CA SER A 99 -4.64 -7.03 -7.40
C SER A 99 -4.74 -6.97 -8.92
N GLN A 100 -5.27 -8.04 -9.51
CA GLN A 100 -5.61 -8.09 -10.94
C GLN A 100 -6.73 -7.08 -11.30
N TRP A 101 -7.69 -6.86 -10.39
CA TRP A 101 -8.73 -5.85 -10.58
C TRP A 101 -8.13 -4.45 -10.72
N PHE A 102 -7.15 -4.11 -9.88
CA PHE A 102 -6.47 -2.82 -9.96
C PHE A 102 -5.71 -2.67 -11.28
N GLN A 103 -4.91 -3.68 -11.65
CA GLN A 103 -4.09 -3.69 -12.87
C GLN A 103 -4.91 -3.67 -14.16
N SER A 104 -6.16 -4.12 -14.13
CA SER A 104 -7.07 -4.13 -15.28
C SER A 104 -7.90 -2.85 -15.43
N GLY A 105 -7.81 -1.90 -14.50
CA GLY A 105 -8.53 -0.64 -14.60
C GLY A 105 -9.18 -0.13 -13.31
N GLY A 106 -9.11 -0.87 -12.20
CA GLY A 106 -9.77 -0.48 -10.93
C GLY A 106 -9.37 0.91 -10.41
N TYR A 107 -8.19 1.41 -10.77
CA TYR A 107 -7.70 2.76 -10.42
C TYR A 107 -8.44 3.90 -11.15
N LYS A 108 -9.12 3.64 -12.28
CA LYS A 108 -9.73 4.68 -13.13
C LYS A 108 -10.88 5.44 -12.46
N SER A 109 -11.43 4.90 -11.37
CA SER A 109 -12.55 5.51 -10.66
C SER A 109 -12.12 6.44 -9.51
N TYR A 110 -10.86 6.90 -9.49
CA TYR A 110 -10.37 7.93 -8.56
C TYR A 110 -10.75 9.37 -8.95
N ILE A 111 -11.61 9.54 -9.97
CA ILE A 111 -12.01 10.83 -10.54
C ILE A 111 -13.30 11.33 -9.89
#